data_AF-A0A495J2I9-F1
#
_entry.id   AF-A0A495J2I9-F1
#
_cell.length_a   1.000
_cell.length_b   1.000
_cell.length_c   1.000
_cell.angle_alpha   90.00
_cell.angle_beta   90.00
_cell.angle_gamma   90.00
#
_symmetry.space_group_name_H-M   'P 1'
#
loop_
_entity.id
_entity.type
_entity.pdbx_description
1 polymer ?
#
loop_
_entity_poly.entity_id
_entity_poly.type
_entity_poly.pdbx_seq_one_letter_code
_entity_poly.pdbx_strand_id
1 'polypeptide(L)'
;MAKFNFKNQLLDMEGNVTEVQLNKLLAGMLMQSNSKSPVKLFDMALTLMSDGELELDTTDKALLQETIKDSELLTVLAKGRLLQVLA
;
A
#
# COMPACT_ATOMS: atom_id res chain seq x y z
N MET A 1 8.06 15.65 -3.25
CA MET A 1 7.95 14.18 -3.28
C MET A 1 8.55 13.64 -1.99
N ALA A 2 7.91 12.65 -1.38
CA ALA A 2 8.34 11.99 -0.15
C ALA A 2 8.44 10.49 -0.39
N LYS A 3 9.40 9.85 0.28
CA LYS A 3 9.69 8.42 0.12
C LYS A 3 9.05 7.61 1.24
N PHE A 4 8.35 6.55 0.87
CA PHE A 4 7.59 5.69 1.78
C PHE A 4 8.08 4.23 1.65
N ASN A 5 8.38 3.59 2.77
CA ASN A 5 8.96 2.23 2.79
C ASN A 5 7.96 1.18 3.26
N PHE A 6 7.64 0.24 2.37
CA PHE A 6 6.69 -0.85 2.58
C PHE A 6 7.36 -2.23 2.72
N LYS A 7 8.69 -2.30 2.87
CA LYS A 7 9.41 -3.58 3.06
C LYS A 7 9.13 -4.26 4.40
N ASN A 8 8.44 -3.57 5.31
CA ASN A 8 8.06 -4.11 6.61
C ASN A 8 6.99 -5.21 6.49
N GLN A 9 6.91 -6.03 7.54
CA GLN A 9 5.85 -7.01 7.69
C GLN A 9 4.59 -6.38 8.29
N LEU A 10 3.44 -6.97 7.96
CA LEU A 10 2.20 -6.71 8.66
C LEU A 10 2.37 -7.20 10.11
N LEU A 11 1.95 -6.37 11.06
CA LEU A 11 1.89 -6.76 12.46
C LEU A 11 0.44 -7.12 12.82
N ASP A 12 0.27 -8.09 13.70
CA ASP A 12 -1.02 -8.38 14.30
C ASP A 12 -1.41 -7.32 15.37
N MET A 13 -2.51 -7.55 16.07
CA MET A 13 -3.02 -6.61 17.09
C MET A 13 -2.15 -6.56 18.36
N GLU A 14 -1.27 -7.55 18.56
CA GLU A 14 -0.33 -7.63 19.68
C GLU A 14 1.04 -7.05 19.31
N GLY A 15 1.24 -6.71 18.04
CA GLY A 15 2.50 -6.20 17.51
C GLY A 15 3.47 -7.28 17.03
N ASN A 16 3.04 -8.54 16.96
CA ASN A 16 3.88 -9.61 16.44
C ASN A 16 3.96 -9.54 14.92
N VAL A 17 5.13 -9.86 14.37
CA VAL A 17 5.33 -9.94 12.91
C VAL A 17 4.56 -11.12 12.33
N THR A 18 3.88 -10.88 11.21
CA THR A 18 3.28 -11.94 10.39
C THR A 18 4.16 -12.26 9.19
N GLU A 19 3.82 -13.33 8.45
CA GLU A 19 4.52 -13.68 7.21
C GLU A 19 4.17 -12.73 6.04
N VAL A 20 3.17 -11.87 6.21
CA VAL A 20 2.67 -10.98 5.15
C VAL A 20 3.56 -9.73 5.04
N GLN A 21 4.18 -9.52 3.88
CA GLN A 21 4.93 -8.30 3.58
C GLN A 21 4.01 -7.20 3.06
N LEU A 22 4.15 -5.97 3.58
CA LEU A 22 3.26 -4.86 3.24
C LEU A 22 3.37 -4.42 1.78
N ASN A 23 4.56 -4.42 1.18
CA ASN A 23 4.76 -4.09 -0.22
C ASN A 23 4.03 -5.07 -1.15
N LYS A 24 4.12 -6.38 -0.89
CA LYS A 24 3.43 -7.41 -1.68
C LYS A 24 1.92 -7.35 -1.49
N LEU A 25 1.47 -7.16 -0.24
CA LEU A 25 0.05 -6.97 0.07
C LEU A 25 -0.53 -5.76 -0.66
N LEU A 26 0.16 -4.62 -0.60
CA LEU A 26 -0.27 -3.40 -1.26
C LEU A 26 -0.26 -3.56 -2.78
N ALA A 27 0.82 -4.10 -3.36
CA ALA A 27 0.91 -4.33 -4.80
C ALA A 27 -0.21 -5.25 -5.32
N GLY A 28 -0.47 -6.36 -4.63
CA GLY A 28 -1.55 -7.28 -4.98
C GLY A 28 -2.94 -6.63 -4.88
N MET A 29 -3.16 -5.74 -3.92
CA MET A 29 -4.38 -4.96 -3.81
C MET A 29 -4.50 -3.95 -4.96
N LEU A 30 -3.43 -3.21 -5.27
CA LEU A 30 -3.43 -2.23 -6.36
C LEU A 30 -3.71 -2.88 -7.72
N MET A 31 -3.16 -4.07 -7.99
CA MET A 31 -3.43 -4.83 -9.21
C MET A 31 -4.89 -5.27 -9.36
N GLN A 32 -5.61 -5.42 -8.26
CA GLN A 32 -7.02 -5.80 -8.24
C GLN A 32 -7.96 -4.59 -8.09
N SER A 33 -7.41 -3.39 -7.94
CA SER A 33 -8.19 -2.18 -7.74
C SER A 33 -8.91 -1.78 -9.02
N ASN A 34 -10.20 -1.49 -8.90
CA ASN A 34 -11.00 -0.91 -9.99
C ASN A 34 -11.02 0.63 -9.87
N SER A 35 -9.85 1.25 -10.00
CA SER A 35 -9.66 2.69 -9.88
C SER A 35 -9.80 3.42 -11.21
N LYS A 36 -10.16 4.71 -11.15
CA LYS A 36 -10.14 5.63 -12.31
C LYS A 36 -8.73 5.98 -12.79
N SER A 37 -7.69 5.62 -12.03
CA SER A 37 -6.28 5.86 -12.37
C SER A 37 -5.49 4.55 -12.56
N PRO A 38 -5.93 3.63 -13.45
CA PRO A 38 -5.40 2.26 -13.50
C PRO A 38 -3.91 2.19 -13.85
N VAL A 39 -3.43 3.01 -14.79
CA VAL A 39 -2.00 3.05 -15.18
C VAL A 39 -1.14 3.44 -13.98
N LYS A 40 -1.56 4.45 -13.22
CA LYS A 40 -0.79 4.96 -12.09
C LYS A 40 -0.70 3.95 -10.96
N LEU A 41 -1.82 3.27 -10.64
CA LEU A 41 -1.81 2.21 -9.64
C LEU A 41 -1.00 0.99 -10.08
N PHE A 42 -1.01 0.68 -11.38
CA PHE A 42 -0.20 -0.39 -11.96
C PHE A 42 1.31 -0.09 -11.82
N ASP A 43 1.76 1.12 -12.15
CA ASP A 43 3.15 1.53 -12.01
C ASP A 43 3.62 1.50 -10.54
N MET A 44 2.77 1.95 -9.61
CA MET A 44 3.03 1.83 -8.18
C MET A 44 3.14 0.36 -7.74
N ALA A 45 2.26 -0.51 -8.23
CA ALA A 45 2.31 -1.94 -7.92
C ALA A 45 3.61 -2.60 -8.41
N LEU A 46 4.08 -2.26 -9.62
CA LEU A 46 5.38 -2.72 -10.13
C LEU A 46 6.53 -2.25 -9.25
N THR A 47 6.54 -0.97 -8.88
CA THR A 47 7.59 -0.38 -8.04
C THR A 47 7.63 -1.01 -6.64
N LEU A 48 6.47 -1.30 -6.05
CA LEU A 48 6.37 -2.00 -4.77
C LEU A 48 6.93 -3.44 -4.85
N MET A 49 6.73 -4.10 -5.98
CA MET A 49 7.24 -5.46 -6.22
C MET A 49 8.75 -5.49 -6.47
N SER A 50 9.32 -4.46 -7.12
CA SER A 50 10.77 -4.36 -7.35
C SER A 50 11.52 -3.84 -6.13
N ASP A 51 11.12 -2.67 -5.66
CA ASP A 51 11.91 -1.84 -4.74
C ASP A 51 11.30 -1.74 -3.35
N GLY A 52 10.04 -2.17 -3.17
CA GLY A 52 9.34 -2.15 -1.87
C GLY A 52 9.12 -0.75 -1.29
N GLU A 53 9.39 0.29 -2.07
CA GLU A 53 9.38 1.70 -1.68
C GLU A 53 8.67 2.52 -2.75
N LEU A 54 7.99 3.59 -2.36
CA LEU A 54 7.34 4.51 -3.29
C LEU A 54 7.80 5.94 -3.03
N GLU A 55 8.09 6.66 -4.11
CA GLU A 55 8.24 8.11 -4.09
C GLU A 55 6.94 8.75 -4.55
N LEU A 56 6.28 9.47 -3.65
CA LEU A 56 4.95 10.03 -3.89
C LEU A 56 4.96 11.54 -3.70
N ASP A 57 4.30 12.26 -4.59
CA ASP A 57 3.87 13.63 -4.31
C ASP A 57 2.56 13.66 -3.49
N THR A 58 2.04 14.85 -3.23
CA THR A 58 0.82 15.03 -2.44
C THR A 58 -0.41 14.43 -3.11
N THR A 59 -0.52 14.52 -4.44
CA THR A 59 -1.64 13.98 -5.21
C THR A 59 -1.60 12.46 -5.21
N ASP A 60 -0.41 11.89 -5.33
CA ASP A 60 -0.20 10.44 -5.39
C ASP A 60 -0.41 9.77 -4.04
N LYS A 61 0.06 10.44 -2.98
CA LYS A 61 -0.24 10.06 -1.61
C LYS A 61 -1.76 10.03 -1.37
N ALA A 62 -2.48 11.05 -1.81
CA ALA A 62 -3.94 11.13 -1.64
C ALA A 62 -4.67 10.02 -2.40
N LEU A 63 -4.32 9.79 -3.67
CA LEU A 63 -4.87 8.71 -4.49
C LEU A 63 -4.65 7.34 -3.83
N LEU A 64 -3.42 7.08 -3.36
CA LEU A 64 -3.09 5.82 -2.72
C LEU A 64 -3.85 5.63 -1.39
N GLN A 65 -3.97 6.68 -0.59
CA GLN A 65 -4.73 6.64 0.67
C GLN A 65 -6.23 6.37 0.43
N GLU A 66 -6.84 7.01 -0.58
CA GLU A 66 -8.22 6.74 -0.98
C GLU A 66 -8.38 5.28 -1.44
N THR A 67 -7.50 4.83 -2.33
CA THR A 67 -7.50 3.45 -2.84
C THR A 67 -7.39 2.41 -1.70
N ILE A 68 -6.53 2.64 -0.71
CA ILE A 68 -6.40 1.75 0.46
C ILE A 68 -7.69 1.76 1.31
N LYS A 69 -8.28 2.93 1.55
CA LYS A 69 -9.49 3.07 2.37
C LYS A 69 -10.69 2.37 1.72
N ASP A 70 -10.82 2.52 0.42
CA ASP A 70 -11.96 2.00 -0.35
C ASP A 70 -11.82 0.53 -0.72
N SER A 71 -10.62 -0.05 -0.58
CA SER A 71 -10.40 -1.46 -0.91
C SER A 71 -11.24 -2.41 -0.04
N GLU A 72 -12.13 -3.18 -0.65
CA GLU A 72 -12.87 -4.26 0.03
C GLU A 72 -12.01 -5.52 0.26
N LEU A 73 -10.85 -5.60 -0.39
CA LEU A 73 -9.92 -6.73 -0.31
C LEU A 73 -9.05 -6.71 0.96
N LEU A 74 -8.99 -5.55 1.64
CA LEU A 74 -8.15 -5.36 2.83
C LEU A 74 -8.99 -5.34 4.10
N THR A 75 -8.52 -6.07 5.11
CA THR A 75 -9.03 -5.95 6.47
C THR A 75 -8.68 -4.59 7.07
N VAL A 76 -9.41 -4.16 8.10
CA VAL A 76 -9.12 -2.91 8.83
C VAL A 76 -7.68 -2.89 9.36
N LEU A 77 -7.17 -4.04 9.82
CA LEU A 77 -5.79 -4.19 10.27
C LEU A 77 -4.80 -3.85 9.15
N ALA A 78 -4.96 -4.47 7.97
CA ALA A 78 -4.11 -4.22 6.82
C ALA A 78 -4.17 -2.75 6.36
N LYS A 79 -5.38 -2.18 6.27
CA LYS A 79 -5.59 -0.77 5.92
C LYS A 79 -4.85 0.14 6.90
N GLY A 80 -5.03 -0.08 8.21
CA GLY A 80 -4.40 0.73 9.25
C GLY A 80 -2.88 0.71 9.15
N ARG A 81 -2.27 -0.47 8.98
CA ARG A 81 -0.81 -0.61 8.88
C ARG A 81 -0.25 0.06 7.62
N LEU A 82 -0.92 -0.07 6.48
CA LEU A 82 -0.51 0.63 5.26
C LEU A 82 -0.63 2.15 5.39
N LEU A 83 -1.72 2.63 5.99
CA LEU A 83 -1.94 4.06 6.20
C LEU A 83 -0.97 4.67 7.23
N GLN A 84 -0.50 3.89 8.20
CA GLN A 84 0.55 4.32 9.14
C GLN A 84 1.89 4.58 8.44
N VAL A 85 2.25 3.78 7.44
CA VAL A 85 3.45 4.06 6.60
C VAL A 85 3.29 5.38 5.87
N LEU A 86 2.06 5.71 5.46
CA LEU A 86 1.70 6.94 4.75
C LEU A 86 1.35 8.11 5.69
N ALA A 87 1.53 8.01 7.01
CA ALA A 87 1.30 9.14 7.91
C ALA A 87 2.43 10.16 7.73
#